data_AF-A0A2K4FS23-F1
#
_entry.id   AF-A0A2K4FS23-F1
#
_cell.length_a   1.000
_cell.length_b   1.000
_cell.length_c   1.000
_cell.angle_alpha   90.00
_cell.angle_beta   90.00
_cell.angle_gamma   90.00
#
_symmetry.space_group_name_H-M   'P 1'
#
loop_
_entity.id
_entity.type
_entity.pdbx_description
1 polymer ?
#
loop_
_entity_poly.entity_id
_entity_poly.type
_entity_poly.pdbx_seq_one_letter_code
_entity_poly.pdbx_strand_id
1 'polypeptide(L)' 'LLVLAVVAGAFWVVNHALEVLRARGVRSGFDFLTEPAGFSISEGWLDFDASQPSWRAFLAGLINTVRAAVPAAIFAVVLG' A
#
# COMPACT_ATOMS: atom_id res chain seq x y z
N LEU A 1 5.81 13.92 -32.29
CA LEU A 1 5.64 15.23 -31.62
C LEU A 1 4.46 15.24 -30.64
N LEU A 2 3.24 14.90 -31.08
CA LEU A 2 2.07 14.86 -30.19
C LEU A 2 2.26 13.97 -28.94
N VAL A 3 2.72 12.72 -29.09
CA VAL A 3 2.95 11.80 -27.97
C VAL A 3 3.98 12.36 -26.97
N LEU A 4 5.07 12.93 -27.47
CA LEU A 4 6.09 13.56 -26.62
C LEU A 4 5.52 14.77 -25.87
N ALA A 5 4.70 15.60 -26.52
CA ALA A 5 4.04 16.73 -25.88
C ALA A 5 3.04 16.28 -24.79
N VAL A 6 2.29 15.19 -25.03
CA VAL A 6 1.38 14.61 -24.04
C VAL A 6 2.14 14.06 -22.83
N VAL A 7 3.21 13.29 -23.06
CA VAL A 7 4.03 12.73 -21.98
C VAL A 7 4.71 13.84 -21.17
N ALA A 8 5.28 14.85 -21.84
CA ALA A 8 5.89 15.99 -21.18
C ALA A 8 4.86 16.81 -20.39
N GLY A 9 3.67 17.02 -20.94
CA GLY A 9 2.56 17.69 -20.26
C GLY A 9 2.10 16.92 -19.02
N ALA A 10 1.90 15.60 -19.14
CA ALA A 10 1.53 14.74 -18.01
C ALA A 10 2.60 14.77 -16.91
N PHE A 11 3.88 14.67 -17.29
CA PHE A 11 4.99 14.77 -16.35
C PHE A 11 5.01 16.14 -15.64
N TRP A 12 4.81 17.24 -16.38
CA TRP A 12 4.77 18.58 -15.80
C TRP A 12 3.62 18.74 -14.80
N VAL A 13 2.41 18.30 -15.16
CA VAL A 13 1.23 18.37 -14.27
C VAL A 13 1.45 17.56 -12.99
N VAL A 14 1.98 16.34 -13.11
CA VAL A 14 2.26 15.48 -11.94
C VAL A 14 3.28 16.14 -11.01
N ASN A 15 4.39 16.64 -11.55
CA ASN A 15 5.42 17.29 -10.72
C ASN A 15 4.90 18.55 -10.03
N HIS A 16 4.13 19.37 -10.75
CA HIS A 16 3.54 20.59 -10.18
C HIS A 16 2.54 20.26 -9.06
N ALA A 17 1.70 19.25 -9.26
CA ALA A 17 0.78 18.78 -8.22
C ALA A 17 1.52 18.29 -6.97
N LEU A 18 2.59 17.51 -7.14
CA LEU A 18 3.43 17.03 -6.03
C LEU A 18 4.09 18.19 -5.27
N GLU A 19 4.57 19.21 -5.96
CA GLU A 19 5.15 20.41 -5.35
C GLU A 19 4.13 21.17 -4.49
N VAL A 20 2.91 21.39 -5.02
CA VAL A 20 1.82 22.04 -4.29
C VAL A 20 1.40 21.22 -3.06
N LEU A 21 1.32 19.90 -3.18
CA LEU A 21 0.97 19.01 -2.06
C LEU A 21 2.03 19.06 -0.96
N ARG A 22 3.31 19.00 -1.33
CA ARG A 22 4.44 19.12 -0.39
C ARG A 22 4.43 20.47 0.33
N ALA A 23 4.19 21.57 -0.39
CA ALA A 23 4.09 22.90 0.19
C ALA A 23 2.95 23.04 1.23
N ARG A 24 1.91 22.20 1.11
CA ARG A 24 0.78 22.13 2.06
C ARG A 24 0.97 21.10 3.17
N GLY A 25 2.16 20.50 3.28
CA GLY A 25 2.44 19.44 4.25
C GLY A 25 1.69 18.13 3.99
N VAL A 26 1.06 17.97 2.82
CA VAL A 26 0.43 16.72 2.41
C VAL A 26 1.54 15.80 1.94
N ARG A 27 1.90 14.83 2.78
CA ARG A 27 2.82 13.75 2.40
C ARG A 27 2.16 12.95 1.28
N SER A 28 2.77 13.01 0.11
CA SER A 28 2.32 12.34 -1.11
C SER A 28 3.41 11.35 -1.53
N GLY A 29 3.01 10.18 -2.03
CA GLY A 29 3.93 9.10 -2.40
C GLY A 29 3.90 7.94 -1.41
N PHE A 30 5.04 7.28 -1.24
CA PHE A 30 5.17 6.02 -0.48
C PHE A 30 5.86 6.17 0.88
N ASP A 31 6.14 7.41 1.32
CA ASP A 31 6.83 7.67 2.59
C ASP A 31 6.09 7.05 3.79
N PHE A 32 4.75 6.97 3.70
CA PHE A 32 3.88 6.32 4.70
C PHE A 32 4.26 4.87 4.98
N LEU A 33 4.85 4.16 4.00
CA LEU A 33 5.28 2.77 4.17
C LEU A 33 6.34 2.64 5.27
N THR A 34 7.21 3.63 5.40
CA THR A 34 8.28 3.66 6.40
C THR A 34 7.86 4.34 7.70
N GLU A 35 6.74 5.06 7.71
CA GLU A 35 6.20 5.69 8.91
C GLU A 35 5.48 4.67 9.80
N PRO A 36 5.48 4.89 11.14
CA PRO A 36 4.72 4.05 12.07
C PRO A 36 3.24 3.99 11.69
N ALA A 37 2.66 2.79 11.69
CA ALA A 37 1.28 2.61 11.26
C ALA A 37 0.26 3.26 12.21
N GLY A 38 0.59 3.41 13.50
CA GLY A 38 -0.29 4.05 14.48
C GLY A 38 -1.51 3.20 14.89
N PHE A 39 -1.60 1.97 14.40
CA PHE A 39 -2.58 0.96 14.81
C PHE A 39 -1.91 -0.41 14.96
N SER A 40 -2.46 -1.28 15.81
CA SER A 40 -1.95 -2.64 16.00
C SER A 40 -2.83 -3.67 15.27
N ILE A 41 -2.23 -4.81 14.91
CA ILE A 41 -2.95 -5.96 14.34
C ILE A 41 -2.85 -7.09 15.37
N SER A 42 -3.96 -7.39 16.04
CA SER A 42 -3.98 -8.36 17.14
C SER A 42 -4.05 -9.83 16.69
N GLU A 43 -4.23 -10.08 15.40
CA GLU A 43 -4.44 -11.42 14.86
C GLU A 43 -3.52 -11.69 13.66
N GLY A 44 -2.88 -12.86 13.64
CA GLY A 44 -2.11 -13.31 12.49
C GLY A 44 -0.97 -14.23 12.88
N TRP A 45 -0.20 -14.63 11.88
CA TRP A 45 1.08 -15.31 12.11
C TRP A 45 2.28 -14.36 12.16
N LEU A 46 2.09 -13.13 11.67
CA LEU A 46 3.09 -12.08 11.74
C LEU A 46 2.70 -11.08 12.81
N ASP A 47 3.42 -11.10 13.94
CA ASP A 47 3.22 -10.11 15.00
C ASP A 47 3.52 -8.70 14.48
N PHE A 48 2.58 -7.80 14.74
CA PHE A 48 2.64 -6.42 14.30
C PHE A 48 2.10 -5.48 15.38
N ASP A 49 2.81 -4.37 15.59
CA ASP A 49 2.51 -3.36 16.61
C ASP A 49 2.47 -1.97 15.99
N ALA A 50 1.73 -1.04 16.62
CA ALA A 50 1.51 0.32 16.12
C ALA A 50 2.79 1.15 15.91
N SER A 51 3.86 0.82 16.64
CA SER A 51 5.18 1.47 16.50
C SER A 51 5.93 1.07 15.23
N GLN A 52 5.51 -0.01 14.56
CA GLN A 52 6.21 -0.58 13.43
C GLN A 52 5.79 0.08 12.10
N PRO A 53 6.66 0.03 11.08
CA PRO A 53 6.40 0.69 9.81
C PRO A 53 5.23 0.08 9.04
N SER A 54 4.45 0.92 8.36
CA SER A 54 3.22 0.52 7.68
C SER A 54 3.41 -0.55 6.60
N TRP A 55 4.58 -0.65 5.96
CA TRP A 55 4.86 -1.73 5.00
C TRP A 55 4.72 -3.13 5.64
N ARG A 56 5.08 -3.25 6.92
CA ARG A 56 4.96 -4.52 7.66
C ARG A 56 3.49 -4.82 7.99
N ALA A 57 2.66 -3.80 8.18
CA ALA A 57 1.22 -3.96 8.33
C ALA A 57 0.58 -4.55 7.07
N PHE A 58 0.97 -4.08 5.88
CA PHE A 58 0.52 -4.67 4.61
C PHE A 58 0.97 -6.11 4.45
N LEU A 59 2.21 -6.43 4.84
CA LEU A 59 2.71 -7.80 4.79
C LEU A 59 1.91 -8.71 5.74
N ALA A 60 1.62 -8.26 6.96
CA ALA A 60 0.78 -8.99 7.91
C ALA A 60 -0.63 -9.25 7.35
N GLY A 61 -1.24 -8.22 6.74
CA GLY A 61 -2.53 -8.34 6.06
C GLY A 61 -2.50 -9.36 4.92
N LEU A 62 -1.48 -9.30 4.06
CA LEU A 62 -1.33 -10.23 2.93
C LEU A 62 -1.19 -11.68 3.40
N ILE A 63 -0.36 -11.92 4.42
CA ILE A 63 -0.20 -13.26 5.02
C ILE A 63 -1.53 -13.76 5.57
N ASN A 64 -2.28 -12.91 6.27
CA ASN A 64 -3.59 -13.28 6.81
C ASN A 64 -4.60 -13.61 5.70
N THR A 65 -4.62 -12.85 4.61
CA THR A 65 -5.47 -13.15 3.44
C THR A 65 -5.10 -14.50 2.83
N VAL A 66 -3.82 -14.76 2.58
CA VAL A 66 -3.36 -16.06 2.03
C VAL A 66 -3.73 -17.20 2.97
N ARG A 67 -3.53 -17.01 4.29
CA ARG A 67 -3.90 -17.99 5.33
C ARG A 67 -5.38 -18.37 5.27
N ALA A 68 -6.26 -17.41 5.02
CA ALA A 68 -7.69 -17.67 4.88
C ALA A 68 -8.06 -18.25 3.49
N ALA A 69 -7.47 -17.71 2.43
CA ALA A 69 -7.82 -18.04 1.05
C ALA A 69 -7.36 -19.45 0.65
N VAL A 70 -6.20 -19.92 1.10
CA VAL A 70 -5.66 -21.23 0.70
C VAL A 70 -6.56 -22.39 1.16
N PRO A 71 -6.93 -22.53 2.45
CA PRO A 71 -7.88 -23.56 2.87
C PRO A 71 -9.23 -23.42 2.17
N ALA A 72 -9.76 -22.20 2.04
CA ALA A 72 -11.03 -21.95 1.37
C ALA A 72 -11.02 -22.43 -0.08
N ALA A 73 -9.94 -22.17 -0.83
CA ALA A 73 -9.77 -22.63 -2.20
C ALA A 73 -9.69 -24.17 -2.28
N ILE A 74 -8.98 -24.82 -1.36
CA ILE A 74 -8.91 -26.28 -1.28
C ILE A 74 -10.31 -26.87 -1.06
N PHE A 75 -11.05 -26.35 -0.07
CA PHE A 75 -12.42 -26.81 0.20
C PHE A 75 -13.36 -26.55 -0.98
N ALA A 76 -13.23 -25.40 -1.66
CA ALA A 76 -14.04 -25.09 -2.84
C ALA A 76 -13.79 -26.09 -3.99
N VAL A 77 -12.56 -26.53 -4.21
CA VAL A 77 -12.21 -27.53 -5.24
C VAL A 77 -12.67 -28.94 -4.85
N VAL A 78 -12.65 -29.27 -3.55
CA VAL A 78 -13.03 -30.62 -3.08
C VAL A 78 -14.55 -30.78 -2.96
N LEU A 79 -15.27 -29.73 -2.59
CA LEU A 79 -16.72 -29.78 -2.33
C LEU A 79 -17.58 -29.25 -3.49
N GLY A 80 -17.03 -28.38 -4.33
CA GLY A 80 -17.67 -27.86 -5.54
C GLY A 80 -17.55 -28.84 -6.70
#